data_AF-A0A7Y5ITU7-F1
#
_entry.id   AF-A0A7Y5ITU7-F1
#
_cell.length_a   1.000
_cell.length_b   1.000
_cell.length_c   1.000
_cell.angle_alpha   90.00
_cell.angle_beta   90.00
_cell.angle_gamma   90.00
#
_symmetry.space_group_name_H-M   'P 1'
#
loop_
_entity.id
_entity.type
_entity.pdbx_description
1 polymer ?
#
loop_
_entity_poly.entity_id
_entity_poly.type
_entity_poly.pdbx_seq_one_letter_code
_entity_poly.pdbx_strand_id
1 'polypeptide(L)' 'MIAAIRKTVTIQPGGTIETRSPELPEGGTAEVIVLAEQQADKGSARFSDLFGIARSLYGSTEEIDDHIRKERDSWES' A
#
# COMPACT_ATOMS: atom_id res chain seq x y z
N MET A 1 -22.28 -10.73 27.56
CA MET A 1 -20.93 -11.29 27.35
C MET A 1 -20.82 -11.59 25.87
N ILE A 2 -19.83 -11.03 25.17
CA ILE A 2 -19.65 -11.24 23.73
C ILE A 2 -18.52 -12.26 23.57
N ALA A 3 -18.80 -13.41 22.95
CA ALA A 3 -17.79 -14.40 22.59
C ALA A 3 -17.32 -14.12 21.17
N ALA A 4 -16.03 -13.86 20.98
CA ALA A 4 -15.45 -13.60 19.67
C ALA A 4 -14.81 -14.89 19.11
N ILE A 5 -15.17 -15.24 17.87
CA ILE A 5 -14.59 -16.39 17.14
C ILE A 5 -13.68 -15.84 16.04
N ARG A 6 -12.37 -16.05 16.15
CA ARG A 6 -11.39 -15.67 15.12
C ARG A 6 -10.97 -16.91 14.32
N LYS A 7 -11.20 -16.91 13.01
CA LYS A 7 -10.77 -17.96 12.08
C LYS A 7 -10.03 -17.35 10.91
N THR A 8 -8.87 -17.92 10.57
CA THR A 8 -8.18 -17.60 9.31
C THR A 8 -8.80 -18.46 8.22
N VAL A 9 -9.23 -17.83 7.14
CA VAL A 9 -9.94 -18.47 6.03
C VAL A 9 -9.35 -17.99 4.71
N THR A 10 -9.30 -18.88 3.73
CA THR A 10 -8.86 -18.53 2.38
C THR A 10 -10.04 -17.96 1.60
N ILE A 11 -9.86 -16.79 1.01
CA ILE A 11 -10.84 -16.18 0.12
C ILE A 11 -10.91 -17.02 -1.16
N GLN A 12 -12.08 -17.58 -1.43
CA GLN A 12 -12.38 -18.37 -2.62
C GLN A 12 -12.63 -17.48 -3.84
N PRO A 13 -12.65 -18.05 -5.07
CA PRO A 13 -13.00 -17.29 -6.27
C PRO A 13 -14.29 -16.48 -6.11
N GLY A 14 -14.29 -15.28 -6.69
CA GLY A 14 -15.41 -14.34 -6.56
C GLY A 14 -15.49 -13.63 -5.20
N GLY A 15 -14.46 -13.72 -4.36
CA GLY A 15 -14.45 -13.05 -3.04
C GLY A 15 -15.27 -13.80 -1.98
N THR A 16 -15.56 -15.08 -2.22
CA THR A 16 -16.42 -15.88 -1.34
C THR A 16 -15.63 -16.34 -0.11
N ILE A 17 -16.23 -16.21 1.08
CA ILE A 17 -15.66 -16.71 2.34
C ILE A 17 -16.69 -17.67 2.95
N GLU A 18 -16.26 -18.90 3.24
CA GLU A 18 -17.08 -19.91 3.91
C GLU A 18 -16.49 -20.26 5.27
N THR A 19 -17.32 -20.27 6.31
CA THR A 19 -16.90 -20.68 7.65
C THR A 19 -18.06 -21.34 8.39
N ARG A 20 -17.73 -22.36 9.20
CA ARG A 20 -18.70 -23.08 10.04
C ARG A 20 -18.22 -23.05 11.49
N SER A 21 -19.09 -22.62 12.40
CA SER A 21 -18.82 -22.55 13.84
C SER A 21 -19.91 -23.29 14.61
N PRO A 22 -19.75 -24.61 14.84
CA PRO A 22 -20.74 -25.42 15.56
C PRO A 22 -20.96 -24.98 17.01
N GLU A 23 -20.05 -24.19 17.58
CA GLU A 23 -20.18 -23.62 18.92
C GLU A 23 -21.22 -22.49 19.03
N LEU A 24 -21.79 -22.02 17.91
CA LEU A 24 -22.81 -20.97 17.91
C LEU A 24 -24.21 -21.58 18.14
N PRO A 25 -24.99 -21.05 19.10
CA PRO A 25 -26.33 -21.55 19.37
C PRO A 25 -27.31 -21.19 18.25
N GLU A 26 -28.19 -22.13 17.92
CA GLU A 26 -29.28 -21.92 16.95
C GLU A 26 -30.22 -20.79 17.41
N GLY A 27 -30.70 -19.98 16.45
CA GLY A 27 -31.55 -18.82 16.74
C GLY A 27 -30.82 -17.62 17.36
N GLY A 28 -29.51 -17.73 17.62
CA GLY A 28 -28.69 -16.61 18.07
C GLY A 28 -28.46 -15.57 16.97
N THR A 29 -28.25 -14.31 17.37
CA THR A 29 -27.79 -13.24 16.47
C THR A 29 -26.28 -13.09 16.60
N ALA A 30 -25.57 -12.99 15.48
CA ALA A 30 -24.13 -12.77 15.43
C ALA A 30 -23.79 -11.66 14.44
N GLU A 31 -22.76 -10.88 14.76
CA GLU A 31 -22.17 -9.88 13.86
C GLU A 31 -20.92 -10.47 13.21
N VAL A 32 -20.73 -10.22 11.91
CA VAL A 32 -19.59 -10.74 11.14
C VAL A 32 -18.68 -9.58 10.73
N ILE A 33 -17.42 -9.64 11.17
CA ILE A 33 -16.37 -8.70 10.77
C ILE A 33 -15.35 -9.47 9.93
N VAL A 34 -15.12 -9.03 8.69
CA VAL A 34 -14.13 -9.61 7.79
C VAL A 34 -12.89 -8.72 7.75
N LEU A 35 -11.75 -9.29 8.14
CA LEU A 35 -10.44 -8.66 8.02
C LEU A 35 -9.67 -9.40 6.92
N ALA A 36 -9.44 -8.74 5.79
CA ALA A 36 -8.64 -9.28 4.70
C ALA A 36 -7.26 -8.63 4.69
N GLU A 37 -6.21 -9.42 4.51
CA GLU A 37 -4.89 -8.87 4.20
C GLU A 37 -4.97 -8.19 2.83
N GLN A 38 -4.62 -6.90 2.78
CA GLN A 38 -4.40 -6.25 1.50
C GLN A 38 -3.17 -6.89 0.87
N GLN A 39 -3.39 -7.69 -0.17
CA GLN A 39 -2.29 -8.09 -1.03
C GLN A 39 -1.75 -6.80 -1.64
N ALA A 40 -0.52 -6.43 -1.28
CA ALA A 40 0.13 -5.26 -1.85
C ALA A 40 0.00 -5.36 -3.36
N ASP A 41 -0.63 -4.35 -3.96
CA ASP A 41 -0.86 -4.30 -5.39
C ASP A 41 0.48 -4.50 -6.08
N LYS A 42 0.69 -5.67 -6.70
CA LYS A 42 1.96 -5.99 -7.37
C LYS A 42 2.25 -5.03 -8.54
N GLY A 43 1.30 -4.15 -8.87
CA GLY A 43 1.37 -3.18 -9.96
C GLY A 43 1.81 -1.76 -9.57
N SER A 44 1.85 -1.39 -8.28
CA SER A 44 2.41 -0.09 -7.92
C SER A 44 3.91 -0.26 -7.69
N ALA A 45 4.72 0.02 -8.72
CA ALA A 45 6.13 0.31 -8.49
C ALA A 45 6.22 1.31 -7.33
N ARG A 46 7.06 1.01 -6.34
CA ARG A 46 7.22 1.93 -5.22
C ARG A 46 7.83 3.21 -5.78
N PHE A 47 7.47 4.38 -5.26
CA PHE A 47 8.09 5.64 -5.68
C PHE A 47 9.63 5.58 -5.56
N SER A 48 10.13 4.78 -4.60
CA SER A 48 11.55 4.46 -4.46
C SER A 48 12.19 3.81 -5.68
N ASP A 49 11.42 3.00 -6.40
CA ASP A 49 11.88 2.26 -7.58
C ASP A 49 12.04 3.18 -8.79
N LEU A 50 11.57 4.44 -8.70
CA LEU A 50 11.71 5.46 -9.74
C LEU A 50 12.97 6.32 -9.59
N PHE A 51 13.66 6.27 -8.43
CA PHE A 51 14.91 6.99 -8.25
C PHE A 51 16.01 6.40 -9.15
N GLY A 52 16.59 7.22 -10.01
CA GLY A 52 17.65 6.82 -10.94
C GLY A 52 17.19 6.34 -12.33
N ILE A 53 15.88 6.15 -12.54
CA ILE A 53 15.31 5.83 -13.87
C ILE A 53 14.98 7.10 -14.66
N ALA A 54 14.67 8.20 -13.96
CA ALA A 54 14.38 9.46 -14.61
C ALA A 54 15.59 9.93 -15.43
N ARG A 55 15.35 10.17 -16.73
CA ARG A 55 16.32 10.86 -17.60
C ARG A 55 16.67 12.18 -16.92
N SER A 56 17.96 12.39 -16.65
CA SER A 56 18.44 13.65 -16.05
C SER A 56 17.84 14.82 -16.82
N LEU A 57 17.27 15.78 -16.08
CA LEU A 57 16.77 17.05 -16.64
C LEU A 57 17.92 17.88 -17.25
N TYR A 58 19.16 17.53 -16.91
CA TYR A 58 20.39 18.18 -17.34
C TYR A 58 21.23 17.21 -18.18
N GLY A 59 21.90 17.75 -19.21
CA GLY A 59 22.76 17.00 -20.12
C GLY A 59 24.13 16.64 -19.53
N SER A 60 24.59 17.35 -18.50
CA SER A 60 25.86 17.09 -17.82
C SER A 60 25.83 17.53 -16.35
N THR A 61 26.81 17.08 -15.56
CA THR A 61 27.02 17.54 -14.18
C THR A 61 27.43 19.01 -14.11
N GLU A 62 28.16 19.50 -15.10
CA GLU A 62 28.57 20.91 -15.19
C GLU A 62 27.35 21.83 -15.34
N GLU A 63 26.34 21.40 -16.11
CA GLU A 63 25.09 22.15 -16.27
C GLU A 63 24.29 22.23 -14.95
N ILE A 64 24.32 21.17 -14.14
CA ILE A 64 23.71 21.14 -12.81
C ILE A 64 24.40 22.16 -11.89
N ASP A 65 25.74 22.14 -11.85
CA ASP A 65 26.52 23.05 -11.01
C ASP A 65 26.31 24.52 -11.40
N ASP A 66 26.25 24.80 -12.71
CA ASP A 66 25.97 26.14 -13.21
C ASP A 66 24.55 26.61 -12.89
N HIS A 67 23.56 25.71 -12.97
CA HIS A 67 22.19 26.03 -12.56
C HIS A 67 22.11 26.34 -11.06
N ILE A 68 22.69 25.50 -10.21
CA ILE A 68 22.71 25.71 -8.75
C ILE A 68 23.41 27.03 -8.38
N ARG A 69 24.52 27.35 -9.07
CA ARG A 69 25.26 28.60 -8.82
C ARG A 69 24.42 29.82 -9.19
N LYS A 70 23.73 29.82 -10.34
CA LYS A 70 22.84 30.90 -10.76
C LYS A 70 21.67 31.11 -9.79
N GLU A 71 21.05 30.03 -9.34
CA GLU A 71 19.97 30.10 -8.34
C GLU A 71 20.47 30.73 -7.04
N ARG A 72 21.64 30.29 -6.53
CA ARG A 72 22.23 30.89 -5.32
C ARG A 72 22.53 32.37 -5.48
N ASP A 73 23.19 32.75 -6.58
CA ASP A 73 23.55 34.15 -6.84
C ASP A 73 22.29 35.04 -6.95
N SER A 74 21.18 34.49 -7.44
CA SER A 74 19.89 35.21 -7.52
C SER A 74 19.21 35.44 -6.17
N TRP A 75 19.53 34.63 -5.16
CA TRP A 75 18.98 34.78 -3.80
C TRP A 75 19.84 35.72 -2.94
N GLU A 76 21.09 35.95 -3.33
CA GLU A 76 22.01 36.90 -2.68
C GLU A 76 21.91 38.33 -3.27
N SER A 77 21.05 38.55 -4.28
CA SER A 77 20.75 39.86 -4.89
C SER A 77 19.43 40.44 -4.43
#